data_AF-A0A814L2W8-F1
#
_entry.id   AF-A0A814L2W8-F1
#
_cell.length_a   1.000
_cell.length_b   1.000
_cell.length_c   1.000
_cell.angle_alpha   90.00
_cell.angle_beta   90.00
_cell.angle_gamma   90.00
#
_symmetry.space_group_name_H-M   'P 1'
#
loop_
_entity.id
_entity.type
_entity.pdbx_description
1 polymer ?
#
loop_
_entity_poly.entity_id
_entity_poly.type
_entity_poly.pdbx_seq_one_letter_code
_entity_poly.pdbx_strand_id
1 'polypeptide(L)'
;MGQLGEVAVYVMLTGIIQFAYCLLVGTFPFNSFLSGFISTVGCFVLAASLRIQLNKANQSTFNVTPERAFADFVFAHIILHLVVMNFIG
;
A
#
# COMPACT_ATOMS: atom_id res chain seq x y z
N MET A 1 -7.40 -16.02 0.60
CA MET A 1 -8.08 -14.76 0.95
C MET A 1 -7.69 -14.22 2.34
N GLY A 2 -7.24 -15.06 3.29
CA GLY A 2 -6.71 -14.61 4.59
C GLY A 2 -5.41 -13.80 4.51
N GLN A 3 -4.44 -14.27 3.72
CA GLN A 3 -3.09 -13.67 3.66
C GLN A 3 -3.07 -12.19 3.23
N LEU A 4 -3.92 -11.78 2.27
CA LEU A 4 -3.98 -10.37 1.82
C LEU A 4 -4.55 -9.44 2.90
N GLY A 5 -5.43 -9.95 3.75
CA GLY A 5 -5.97 -9.20 4.90
C GLY A 5 -4.92 -9.00 5.99
N GLU A 6 -4.13 -10.03 6.27
CA GLU A 6 -3.03 -9.97 7.25
C GLU A 6 -1.96 -8.96 6.83
N VAL A 7 -1.59 -8.97 5.55
CA VAL A 7 -0.65 -7.99 4.98
C VAL A 7 -1.20 -6.55 5.08
N ALA A 8 -2.48 -6.33 4.78
CA ALA A 8 -3.09 -5.01 4.91
C ALA A 8 -3.08 -4.50 6.37
N VAL A 9 -3.39 -5.36 7.34
CA VAL A 9 -3.33 -5.01 8.77
C VAL A 9 -1.89 -4.71 9.19
N TYR A 10 -0.93 -5.54 8.80
CA TYR A 10 0.49 -5.32 9.09
C TYR A 10 0.99 -3.97 8.55
N VAL A 11 0.69 -3.67 7.28
CA VAL A 11 1.08 -2.41 6.64
C VAL A 11 0.42 -1.20 7.31
N MET A 12 -0.87 -1.31 7.67
CA MET A 12 -1.60 -0.28 8.39
C MET A 12 -0.98 0.02 9.76
N LEU A 13 -0.67 -1.02 10.54
CA LEU A 13 0.00 -0.88 11.84
C LEU A 13 1.37 -0.21 11.69
N THR A 14 2.13 -0.57 10.65
CA THR A 14 3.44 0.04 10.37
C THR A 14 3.32 1.54 10.09
N GLY A 15 2.32 1.97 9.31
CA GLY A 15 2.05 3.39 9.05
C GLY A 15 1.64 4.16 10.32
N ILE A 16 0.83 3.55 11.18
CA ILE A 16 0.45 4.13 12.49
C ILE A 16 1.68 4.33 13.37
N ILE A 17 2.57 3.32 13.44
CA ILE A 17 3.80 3.40 14.23
C ILE A 17 4.74 4.48 13.69
N GLN A 18 4.91 4.58 12.36
CA GLN A 18 5.70 5.65 11.75
C GLN A 18 5.15 7.04 12.08
N PHE A 19 3.82 7.21 11.99
CA PHE A 19 3.18 8.47 12.33
C PHE A 19 3.35 8.83 13.80
N ALA A 20 3.16 7.86 14.71
CA ALA A 20 3.39 8.06 16.14
C ALA A 20 4.85 8.42 16.43
N TYR A 21 5.82 7.76 15.80
CA TYR A 21 7.24 8.10 15.93
C TYR A 21 7.53 9.54 15.50
N CYS A 22 6.97 9.98 14.36
CA CYS A 22 7.10 11.34 13.86
C CYS A 22 6.55 12.39 14.85
N LEU A 23 5.41 12.10 15.49
CA LEU A 23 4.84 12.98 16.52
C LEU A 23 5.70 13.05 17.80
N LEU A 24 6.37 11.96 18.17
CA LEU A 24 7.14 11.86 19.42
C LEU A 24 8.58 12.39 19.29
N VAL A 25 9.26 12.07 18.19
CA VAL A 25 10.70 12.34 18.01
C VAL A 25 10.94 13.55 17.09
N GLY A 26 9.94 13.93 16.29
CA GLY A 26 10.01 15.03 15.36
C GLY A 26 10.17 14.58 13.91
N THR A 27 10.26 15.57 13.02
CA THR A 27 10.08 15.40 11.57
C THR A 27 11.38 15.40 10.78
N PHE A 28 12.56 15.45 11.41
CA PHE A 28 13.84 15.48 10.68
C PHE A 28 14.46 14.09 10.55
N PRO A 29 14.77 13.60 9.32
CA PRO A 29 14.48 14.17 8.00
C PRO A 29 13.04 13.90 7.50
N PHE A 30 12.37 14.95 7.00
CA PHE A 30 10.93 14.89 6.68
C PHE A 30 10.62 14.07 5.44
N ASN A 31 11.50 14.12 4.44
CA ASN A 31 11.37 13.35 3.21
C ASN A 31 11.42 11.84 3.49
N SER A 32 12.32 11.38 4.37
CA SER A 32 12.41 9.97 4.73
C SER A 32 11.17 9.49 5.49
N PHE A 33 10.63 10.32 6.41
CA PHE A 33 9.35 10.03 7.06
C PHE A 33 8.21 9.95 6.02
N LEU A 34 8.08 10.97 5.17
CA LEU A 34 6.99 11.05 4.20
C LEU A 34 7.08 9.91 3.18
N SER A 35 8.28 9.57 2.70
CA SER A 35 8.54 8.44 1.82
C SER A 35 8.11 7.11 2.46
N GLY A 36 8.52 6.85 3.70
CA GLY A 36 8.10 5.66 4.44
C GLY A 36 6.59 5.60 4.67
N PHE A 37 5.99 6.73 5.05
CA PHE A 37 4.56 6.82 5.31
C PHE A 37 3.72 6.64 4.03
N ILE A 38 4.12 7.26 2.91
CA ILE A 38 3.47 7.08 1.61
C ILE A 38 3.61 5.63 1.14
N SER A 39 4.74 4.97 1.38
CA SER A 39 4.93 3.56 1.06
C SER A 39 3.91 2.68 1.79
N THR A 40 3.73 2.87 3.11
CA THR A 40 2.75 2.08 3.88
C THR A 40 1.31 2.36 3.44
N VAL A 41 0.92 3.63 3.28
CA VAL A 41 -0.43 3.98 2.80
C VAL A 41 -0.69 3.44 1.38
N GLY A 42 0.26 3.60 0.47
CA GLY A 42 0.15 3.13 -0.91
C GLY A 42 0.00 1.61 -1.00
N CYS A 43 0.82 0.86 -0.27
CA CYS A 43 0.73 -0.60 -0.20
C CYS A 43 -0.63 -1.07 0.34
N PHE A 44 -1.16 -0.39 1.36
CA PHE A 44 -2.49 -0.70 1.90
C PHE A 44 -3.60 -0.47 0.86
N VAL A 45 -3.59 0.67 0.19
CA VAL A 45 -4.60 1.03 -0.83
C VAL A 45 -4.56 0.08 -2.02
N LEU A 46 -3.37 -0.29 -2.49
CA LEU A 46 -3.21 -1.26 -3.58
C LEU A 46 -3.71 -2.65 -3.18
N ALA A 47 -3.39 -3.11 -1.97
CA ALA A 47 -3.86 -4.40 -1.46
C ALA A 47 -5.39 -4.42 -1.29
N ALA A 48 -5.98 -3.33 -0.78
CA ALA A 48 -7.43 -3.18 -0.68
C ALA A 48 -8.10 -3.18 -2.06
N SER A 49 -7.53 -2.46 -3.03
CA SER A 49 -8.02 -2.41 -4.41
C SER A 49 -7.98 -3.78 -5.08
N LEU A 50 -6.89 -4.53 -4.91
CA LEU A 50 -6.78 -5.90 -5.41
C LEU A 50 -7.83 -6.81 -4.75
N ARG A 51 -8.03 -6.68 -3.43
CA ARG A 51 -9.03 -7.46 -2.69
C ARG A 51 -10.45 -7.23 -3.21
N ILE A 52 -10.79 -5.98 -3.51
CA ILE A 52 -12.11 -5.61 -4.03
C ILE A 52 -12.34 -6.21 -5.42
N GLN A 53 -11.31 -6.17 -6.29
CA GLN A 53 -11.37 -6.72 -7.65
C GLN A 53 -11.43 -8.25 -7.67
N LEU A 54 -10.75 -8.92 -6.74
CA LEU A 54 -10.75 -10.39 -6.65
C LEU A 54 -11.97 -10.96 -5.92
N ASN A 55 -12.82 -10.12 -5.32
CA ASN A 55 -14.00 -10.58 -4.62
C ASN A 55 -15.10 -11.01 -5.61
N LYS A 56 -15.53 -12.27 -5.52
CA LYS A 56 -16.59 -12.84 -6.37
C LYS A 56 -17.90 -12.05 -6.32
N ALA A 57 -18.21 -11.45 -5.17
CA ALA A 57 -19.41 -10.62 -5.01
C ALA A 57 -19.40 -9.35 -5.89
N ASN A 58 -18.22 -8.89 -6.30
CA ASN A 58 -18.04 -7.65 -7.07
C ASN A 58 -17.80 -7.91 -8.58
N GLN A 59 -17.90 -9.15 -9.05
CA GLN A 59 -17.61 -9.47 -10.46
C GLN A 59 -18.58 -8.83 -11.46
N SER A 60 -19.82 -8.53 -11.04
CA SER A 60 -20.75 -7.77 -11.86
C SER A 60 -20.32 -6.31 -12.08
N THR A 61 -19.51 -5.76 -11.16
CA THR A 61 -18.99 -4.38 -11.24
C THR A 61 -17.63 -4.33 -11.94
N PHE A 62 -16.77 -5.33 -11.72
CA PHE A 62 -15.43 -5.38 -12.29
C PHE A 62 -15.31 -6.50 -13.33
N ASN A 63 -15.32 -6.13 -14.61
CA ASN A 63 -15.08 -7.06 -15.72
C ASN A 63 -13.57 -7.24 -15.97
N VAL A 64 -12.83 -7.66 -14.95
CA VAL A 64 -11.37 -7.82 -14.97
C VAL A 64 -11.02 -9.23 -14.54
N THR A 65 -10.13 -9.90 -15.28
CA THR A 65 -9.68 -11.24 -14.91
C THR A 65 -8.74 -11.18 -13.69
N PRO A 66 -8.70 -12.22 -12.84
CA PRO A 66 -7.80 -12.25 -11.68
C PRO A 66 -6.34 -12.01 -12.04
N GLU A 67 -5.89 -12.53 -13.19
CA GLU A 67 -4.51 -12.39 -13.69
C GLU A 67 -4.22 -10.93 -14.06
N ARG A 68 -5.18 -10.24 -14.68
CA ARG A 68 -5.04 -8.82 -15.03
C ARG A 68 -5.03 -7.95 -13.79
N ALA A 69 -5.94 -8.17 -12.85
CA ALA A 69 -5.97 -7.43 -11.59
C ALA A 69 -4.65 -7.59 -10.80
N PHE A 70 -4.06 -8.79 -10.82
CA PHE A 70 -2.76 -9.03 -10.21
C PHE A 70 -1.62 -8.32 -10.95
N ALA A 71 -1.61 -8.35 -12.29
CA ALA A 71 -0.61 -7.63 -13.10
C ALA A 71 -0.66 -6.12 -12.85
N ASP A 72 -1.85 -5.53 -12.82
CA ASP A 72 -2.05 -4.11 -12.52
C ASP A 72 -1.58 -3.77 -11.10
N PHE A 73 -1.83 -4.64 -10.12
CA PHE A 73 -1.32 -4.51 -8.75
C PHE A 73 0.22 -4.50 -8.71
N VAL A 74 0.88 -5.46 -9.36
CA VAL A 74 2.35 -5.56 -9.38
C VAL A 74 2.96 -4.33 -10.06
N PHE A 75 2.40 -3.91 -11.19
CA PHE A 75 2.87 -2.73 -11.93
C PHE A 75 2.76 -1.46 -11.08
N ALA A 76 1.61 -1.22 -10.46
CA ALA A 76 1.41 -0.08 -9.56
C ALA A 76 2.34 -0.13 -8.34
N HIS A 77 2.58 -1.32 -7.79
CA HIS A 77 3.47 -1.51 -6.65
C HIS A 77 4.94 -1.21 -6.99
N ILE A 78 5.40 -1.57 -8.19
CA ILE A 78 6.74 -1.21 -8.68
C ILE A 78 6.87 0.31 -8.80
N ILE A 79 5.90 0.99 -9.42
CA ILE A 79 5.92 2.45 -9.57
C ILE A 79 5.95 3.13 -8.20
N LEU A 80 5.11 2.67 -7.26
CA LEU A 80 5.09 3.18 -5.89
C LEU A 80 6.48 3.10 -5.25
N HIS A 81 7.14 1.94 -5.33
CA HIS A 81 8.45 1.76 -4.72
C HIS A 81 9.54 2.60 -5.40
N LEU A 82 9.48 2.77 -6.72
CA LEU A 82 10.40 3.65 -7.44
C LEU A 82 10.28 5.11 -6.96
N VAL A 83 9.04 5.61 -6.82
CA VAL A 83 8.79 6.98 -6.33
C VAL A 83 9.26 7.13 -4.88
N VAL A 84 8.95 6.18 -4.01
CA VAL A 84 9.36 6.17 -2.60
C VAL A 84 10.88 6.19 -2.48
N MET A 85 11.60 5.36 -3.23
CA MET A 85 13.07 5.32 -3.21
C MET A 85 13.71 6.59 -3.75
N ASN A 86 13.08 7.24 -4.74
CA ASN A 86 13.55 8.53 -5.24
C ASN A 86 13.33 9.66 -4.23
N PHE A 87 12.27 9.57 -3.42
CA PHE A 87 11.85 10.63 -2.50
C PHE A 87 12.39 10.46 -1.07
N ILE A 88 13.07 9.36 -0.73
CA ILE A 88 13.51 9.08 0.65
C ILE A 88 14.64 10.01 1.14
N GLY A 89 15.36 10.65 0.21
CA GLY A 89 16.52 11.52 0.46
C GLY A 89 16.16 12.95 0.89
#